data_AF-A0AA44Q7W2-F1
#
_entry.id   AF-A0AA44Q7W2-F1
#
_cell.length_a   1.000
_cell.length_b   1.000
_cell.length_c   1.000
_cell.angle_alpha   90.00
_cell.angle_beta   90.00
_cell.angle_gamma   90.00
#
_symmetry.space_group_name_H-M   'P 1'
#
loop_
_entity.id
_entity.type
_entity.pdbx_description
1 polymer ?
#
loop_
_entity_poly.entity_id
_entity_poly.type
_entity_poly.pdbx_seq_one_letter_code
_entity_poly.pdbx_strand_id
1 'polypeptide(L)'
;MSTISSDLLYGLIGESVRVNRGGPESQKGTVVAVYADHFILLSENRTFYYYQFQHLKSITKNAKDVAADLGALPTFAEGEDFQGLLQNLKYRWVKINRGGPEKIEGILQDVSSEYVTLIVKEEVVQIPHFHIKSMNYGLQALEEDEIYGYQGYQGYQGNQSNNQQSNQNTAYVPYSRARATRQSSRYNRGK
;
A
#
# COMPACT_ATOMS: atom_id res chain seq x y z
N MET A 1 8.78 -28.63 11.48
CA MET A 1 8.80 -27.25 12.01
C MET A 1 7.59 -27.10 12.91
N SER A 2 7.72 -26.46 14.08
CA SER A 2 6.60 -26.24 15.00
C SER A 2 5.70 -25.15 14.44
N THR A 3 4.60 -25.51 13.80
CA THR A 3 3.60 -24.55 13.33
C THR A 3 2.71 -24.14 14.49
N ILE A 4 2.60 -22.84 14.75
CA ILE A 4 1.49 -22.32 15.55
C ILE A 4 0.20 -22.71 14.81
N SER A 5 -0.74 -23.36 15.49
CA SER A 5 -2.02 -23.74 14.88
C SER A 5 -2.76 -22.50 14.40
N SER A 6 -3.29 -22.54 13.17
CA SER A 6 -4.19 -21.51 12.64
C SER A 6 -5.36 -21.25 13.57
N ASP A 7 -5.87 -22.28 14.25
CA ASP A 7 -6.97 -22.17 15.22
C ASP A 7 -6.62 -21.24 16.39
N LEU A 8 -5.35 -21.24 16.84
CA LEU A 8 -4.89 -20.32 17.87
C LEU A 8 -4.93 -18.87 17.36
N LEU A 9 -4.54 -18.64 16.10
CA LEU A 9 -4.50 -17.31 15.51
C LEU A 9 -5.91 -16.75 15.29
N TYR A 10 -6.88 -17.58 14.87
CA TYR A 10 -8.28 -17.16 14.76
C TYR A 10 -8.84 -16.67 16.11
N GLY A 11 -8.47 -17.33 17.22
CA GLY A 11 -8.84 -16.88 18.57
C GLY A 11 -8.18 -15.58 19.03
N LEU A 12 -7.25 -15.01 18.24
CA LEU A 12 -6.58 -13.75 18.54
C LEU A 12 -7.14 -12.56 17.74
N ILE A 13 -8.12 -12.76 16.86
CA ILE A 13 -8.75 -11.65 16.13
C ILE A 13 -9.37 -10.66 17.14
N GLY A 14 -9.02 -9.38 17.00
CA GLY A 14 -9.40 -8.30 17.93
C GLY A 14 -8.45 -8.13 19.11
N GLU A 15 -7.53 -9.06 19.34
CA GLU A 15 -6.62 -9.02 20.49
C GLU A 15 -5.34 -8.25 20.20
N SER A 16 -4.88 -7.50 21.21
CA SER A 16 -3.54 -6.90 21.23
C SER A 16 -2.49 -7.97 21.48
N VAL A 17 -1.54 -8.07 20.56
CA VAL A 17 -0.46 -9.06 20.61
C VAL A 17 0.89 -8.41 20.32
N ARG A 18 1.94 -9.09 20.77
CA ARG A 18 3.30 -8.91 20.27
C ARG A 18 3.67 -10.08 19.38
N VAL A 19 3.91 -9.79 18.11
CA VAL A 19 4.49 -10.69 17.11
C VAL A 19 6.01 -10.69 17.27
N ASN A 20 6.62 -11.88 17.32
CA ASN A 20 8.05 -12.14 17.49
C ASN A 20 8.66 -11.43 18.72
N ARG A 21 8.96 -12.16 19.80
CA ARG A 21 9.45 -11.57 21.05
C ARG A 21 10.92 -11.11 20.92
N GLY A 22 11.12 -9.94 20.31
CA GLY A 22 12.42 -9.30 20.09
C GLY A 22 12.96 -9.43 18.66
N GLY A 23 14.09 -8.79 18.40
CA GLY A 23 14.72 -8.73 17.09
C GLY A 23 14.02 -7.77 16.11
N PRO A 24 14.52 -7.65 14.87
CA PRO A 24 14.06 -6.64 13.93
C PRO A 24 12.60 -6.81 13.47
N GLU A 25 12.10 -8.05 13.48
CA GLU A 25 10.72 -8.42 13.13
C GLU A 25 9.74 -8.35 14.31
N SER A 26 10.16 -7.88 15.49
CA SER A 26 9.26 -7.72 16.64
C SER A 26 8.30 -6.56 16.42
N GLN A 27 7.00 -6.81 16.56
CA GLN A 27 5.98 -5.75 16.43
C GLN A 27 4.80 -5.96 17.37
N LYS A 28 4.28 -4.87 17.92
CA LYS A 28 3.00 -4.86 18.65
C LYS A 28 1.86 -4.37 17.76
N GLY A 29 0.67 -4.90 17.98
CA GLY A 29 -0.55 -4.44 17.34
C GLY A 29 -1.73 -5.35 17.61
N THR A 30 -2.86 -5.03 16.98
CA THR A 30 -4.10 -5.81 17.04
C THR A 30 -4.16 -6.75 15.84
N VAL A 31 -4.46 -8.03 16.06
CA VAL A 31 -4.76 -8.95 14.93
C VAL A 31 -6.13 -8.59 14.38
N VAL A 32 -6.20 -8.23 13.10
CA VAL A 32 -7.46 -7.80 12.46
C VAL A 32 -8.07 -8.85 11.54
N ALA A 33 -7.24 -9.72 10.97
CA ALA A 33 -7.68 -10.80 10.09
C ALA A 33 -6.65 -11.94 10.06
N VAL A 34 -7.12 -13.15 9.79
CA VAL A 34 -6.32 -14.38 9.68
C VAL A 34 -6.78 -15.14 8.44
N TYR A 35 -5.83 -15.50 7.58
CA TYR A 35 -6.04 -16.20 6.31
C TYR A 35 -5.33 -17.56 6.33
N ALA A 36 -5.20 -18.21 5.16
CA ALA A 36 -4.69 -19.57 5.07
C ALA A 36 -3.23 -19.72 5.58
N ASP A 37 -2.38 -18.75 5.27
CA ASP A 37 -0.92 -18.81 5.52
C ASP A 37 -0.34 -17.50 6.11
N HIS A 38 -1.18 -16.50 6.36
CA HIS A 38 -0.77 -15.22 6.91
C HIS A 38 -1.87 -14.56 7.75
N PHE A 39 -1.48 -13.55 8.52
CA PHE A 39 -2.41 -12.72 9.28
C PHE A 39 -2.04 -11.25 9.14
N ILE A 40 -3.02 -10.39 9.44
CA ILE A 40 -2.88 -8.94 9.40
C ILE A 40 -2.83 -8.40 10.83
N LEU A 41 -1.81 -7.59 11.10
CA LEU A 41 -1.61 -6.88 12.36
C LEU A 41 -1.73 -5.38 12.12
N LEU A 42 -2.66 -4.72 12.79
CA LEU A 42 -2.76 -3.26 12.84
C LEU A 42 -1.91 -2.74 13.99
N SER A 43 -0.85 -2.00 13.69
CA SER A 43 -0.03 -1.35 14.71
C SER A 43 -0.69 -0.09 15.27
N GLU A 44 -0.15 0.40 16.39
CA GLU A 44 -0.61 1.62 17.07
C GLU A 44 -0.58 2.86 16.15
N ASN A 45 0.39 2.95 15.23
CA ASN A 45 0.48 4.02 14.22
C ASN A 45 -0.42 3.78 12.98
N ARG A 46 -1.45 2.93 13.11
CA ARG A 46 -2.43 2.63 12.06
C ARG A 46 -1.84 2.05 10.76
N THR A 47 -0.71 1.36 10.85
CA THR A 47 -0.10 0.65 9.72
C THR A 47 -0.50 -0.83 9.76
N PHE A 48 -0.94 -1.36 8.63
CA PHE A 48 -1.18 -2.80 8.49
C PHE A 48 0.11 -3.53 8.13
N TYR A 49 0.42 -4.57 8.89
CA TYR A 49 1.51 -5.50 8.62
C TYR A 49 0.94 -6.88 8.33
N TYR A 50 1.44 -7.51 7.28
CA TYR A 50 1.05 -8.83 6.83
C TYR A 50 2.18 -9.78 7.18
N TYR A 51 1.94 -10.76 8.04
CA TYR A 51 2.95 -11.70 8.52
C TYR A 51 2.64 -13.12 8.05
N GLN A 52 3.62 -13.77 7.44
CA GLN A 52 3.51 -15.18 7.08
C GLN A 52 3.64 -16.09 8.31
N PHE A 53 2.82 -17.14 8.38
CA PHE A 53 2.87 -18.12 9.48
C PHE A 53 4.20 -18.86 9.54
N GLN A 54 4.79 -19.21 8.39
CA GLN A 54 6.03 -19.97 8.33
C GLN A 54 7.23 -19.26 8.98
N HIS A 55 7.15 -17.94 9.14
CA HIS A 55 8.19 -17.12 9.78
C HIS A 55 7.80 -16.61 11.18
N LEU A 56 6.60 -16.96 11.65
CA LEU A 56 6.14 -16.58 12.98
C LEU A 56 6.87 -17.39 14.06
N LYS A 57 7.73 -16.73 14.83
CA LYS A 57 8.51 -17.38 15.91
C LYS A 57 7.77 -17.42 17.22
N SER A 58 6.95 -16.41 17.49
CA SER A 58 6.14 -16.33 18.69
C SER A 58 5.02 -15.31 18.50
N ILE A 59 3.87 -15.55 19.14
CA ILE A 59 2.83 -14.55 19.34
C ILE A 59 2.54 -14.47 20.84
N THR A 60 2.48 -13.27 21.40
CA THR A 60 2.28 -13.07 22.83
C THR A 60 1.11 -12.13 23.06
N LYS A 61 0.04 -12.64 23.67
CA LYS A 61 -1.06 -11.83 24.21
C LYS A 61 -0.74 -11.45 25.64
N ASN A 62 -0.90 -10.18 26.00
CA ASN A 62 -0.85 -9.77 27.40
C ASN A 62 -2.27 -9.82 27.97
N ALA A 63 -2.47 -10.58 29.05
CA ALA A 63 -3.79 -10.73 29.68
C ALA A 63 -4.39 -9.43 30.24
N LYS A 64 -3.59 -8.37 30.35
CA LYS A 64 -4.04 -7.04 30.78
C LYS A 64 -4.51 -6.14 29.64
N ASP A 65 -4.16 -6.48 28.40
CA ASP A 65 -4.53 -5.66 27.25
C ASP A 65 -6.01 -5.95 26.91
N VAL A 66 -6.76 -4.90 26.62
CA VAL A 66 -8.18 -4.99 26.25
C VAL A 66 -8.27 -5.20 24.75
N ALA A 67 -9.17 -6.09 24.32
CA ALA A 67 -9.47 -6.29 22.92
C ALA A 67 -9.92 -4.97 22.26
N ALA A 68 -9.44 -4.70 21.06
CA ALA A 68 -9.79 -3.50 20.32
C ALA A 68 -11.13 -3.69 19.61
N ASP A 69 -11.91 -2.61 19.53
CA ASP A 69 -13.08 -2.55 18.66
C ASP A 69 -12.62 -2.44 17.19
N LEU A 70 -13.00 -3.43 16.38
CA LEU A 70 -12.68 -3.51 14.95
C LEU A 70 -13.74 -2.84 14.05
N GLY A 71 -14.76 -2.19 14.62
CA GLY A 71 -15.90 -1.65 13.86
C GLY A 71 -15.57 -0.56 12.83
N ALA A 72 -14.42 0.13 12.95
CA ALA A 72 -14.01 1.22 12.06
C ALA A 72 -12.55 1.11 11.62
N LEU A 73 -12.17 -0.03 11.05
CA LEU A 73 -10.84 -0.21 10.47
C LEU A 73 -10.70 0.53 9.13
N PRO A 74 -9.55 1.16 8.84
CA PRO A 74 -9.22 1.58 7.48
C PRO A 74 -9.18 0.37 6.54
N THR A 75 -9.41 0.60 5.25
CA THR A 75 -9.30 -0.44 4.23
C THR A 75 -7.88 -0.99 4.17
N PHE A 76 -7.77 -2.32 4.25
CA PHE A 76 -6.54 -3.07 4.08
C PHE A 76 -6.65 -3.99 2.86
N ALA A 77 -5.53 -4.52 2.36
CA ALA A 77 -5.53 -5.45 1.25
C ALA A 77 -5.81 -6.85 1.75
N GLU A 78 -6.55 -7.62 0.96
CA GLU A 78 -6.93 -8.98 1.28
C GLU A 78 -6.37 -9.93 0.23
N GLY A 79 -6.20 -11.20 0.60
CA GLY A 79 -5.79 -12.29 -0.27
C GLY A 79 -6.02 -13.61 0.47
N GLU A 80 -6.51 -14.64 -0.23
CA GLU A 80 -6.80 -15.95 0.41
C GLU A 80 -5.52 -16.59 0.99
N ASP A 81 -4.40 -16.41 0.29
CA ASP A 81 -3.06 -16.76 0.72
C ASP A 81 -2.10 -15.58 0.50
N PHE A 82 -0.86 -15.71 0.98
CA PHE A 82 0.11 -14.62 0.97
C PHE A 82 0.57 -14.29 -0.45
N GLN A 83 0.61 -15.28 -1.35
CA GLN A 83 0.92 -15.04 -2.76
C GLN A 83 -0.20 -14.24 -3.44
N GLY A 84 -1.47 -14.57 -3.19
CA GLY A 84 -2.63 -13.85 -3.68
C GLY A 84 -2.69 -12.41 -3.15
N LEU A 85 -2.33 -12.22 -1.87
CA LEU A 85 -2.13 -10.88 -1.32
C LEU A 85 -1.05 -10.09 -2.09
N LEU A 86 0.11 -10.71 -2.36
CA LEU A 86 1.17 -10.09 -3.15
C LEU A 86 0.70 -9.75 -4.57
N GLN A 87 -0.05 -10.63 -5.23
CA GLN A 87 -0.64 -10.37 -6.55
C GLN A 87 -1.54 -9.12 -6.54
N ASN A 88 -2.38 -8.99 -5.51
CA ASN A 88 -3.27 -7.83 -5.33
C ASN A 88 -2.50 -6.52 -5.05
N LEU A 89 -1.24 -6.61 -4.65
CA LEU A 89 -0.35 -5.48 -4.37
C LEU A 89 0.63 -5.17 -5.49
N LYS A 90 0.51 -5.82 -6.67
CA LYS A 90 1.32 -5.46 -7.83
C LYS A 90 1.20 -3.97 -8.15
N TYR A 91 2.33 -3.39 -8.53
CA TYR A 91 2.53 -1.98 -8.84
C TYR A 91 2.35 -1.01 -7.67
N ARG A 92 2.23 -1.52 -6.43
CA ARG A 92 2.22 -0.69 -5.22
C ARG A 92 3.63 -0.53 -4.67
N TRP A 93 3.85 0.59 -3.98
CA TRP A 93 4.99 0.73 -3.09
C TRP A 93 4.81 -0.18 -1.87
N VAL A 94 5.74 -1.11 -1.69
CA VAL A 94 5.75 -2.07 -0.60
C VAL A 94 7.05 -1.98 0.19
N LYS A 95 6.96 -2.34 1.46
CA LYS A 95 8.08 -2.61 2.34
C LYS A 95 8.04 -4.08 2.70
N ILE A 96 9.09 -4.79 2.32
CA ILE A 96 9.29 -6.21 2.61
C ILE A 96 10.26 -6.34 3.78
N ASN A 97 9.85 -7.14 4.76
CA ASN A 97 10.44 -7.27 6.08
C ASN A 97 10.42 -5.95 6.86
N ARG A 98 10.26 -6.02 8.19
CA ARG A 98 10.12 -4.82 9.01
C ARG A 98 11.47 -4.17 9.30
N GLY A 99 12.49 -4.98 9.58
CA GLY A 99 13.79 -4.48 10.01
C GLY A 99 14.95 -5.42 9.72
N GLY A 100 16.14 -4.99 10.12
CA GLY A 100 17.36 -5.77 9.93
C GLY A 100 17.90 -5.67 8.50
N PRO A 101 18.91 -6.48 8.16
CA PRO A 101 19.62 -6.37 6.88
C PRO A 101 18.79 -6.83 5.68
N GLU A 102 17.70 -7.57 5.90
CA GLU A 102 16.82 -8.09 4.85
C GLU A 102 15.61 -7.18 4.56
N LYS A 103 15.56 -5.99 5.20
CA LYS A 103 14.52 -4.98 4.96
C LYS A 103 14.76 -4.30 3.61
N ILE A 104 13.71 -4.21 2.80
CA ILE A 104 13.79 -3.54 1.50
C ILE A 104 12.45 -2.89 1.13
N GLU A 105 12.51 -1.78 0.40
CA GLU A 105 11.34 -0.99 0.00
C GLU A 105 11.43 -0.64 -1.48
N GLY A 106 10.30 -0.68 -2.17
CA GLY A 106 10.24 -0.38 -3.60
C GLY A 106 8.88 -0.71 -4.22
N ILE A 107 8.82 -0.65 -5.55
CA ILE A 107 7.60 -0.98 -6.30
C ILE A 107 7.56 -2.49 -6.56
N LEU A 108 6.49 -3.17 -6.13
CA LEU A 108 6.27 -4.59 -6.42
C LEU A 108 5.88 -4.77 -7.90
N GLN A 109 6.85 -5.03 -8.76
CA GLN A 109 6.64 -5.10 -10.20
C GLN A 109 5.95 -6.40 -10.62
N ASP A 110 6.39 -7.53 -10.07
CA ASP A 110 5.87 -8.84 -10.42
C ASP A 110 5.90 -9.85 -9.27
N VAL A 111 5.04 -10.85 -9.37
CA VAL A 111 4.87 -11.92 -8.38
C VAL A 111 4.75 -13.23 -9.16
N SER A 112 5.79 -14.06 -9.08
CA SER A 112 5.82 -15.41 -9.67
C SER A 112 5.45 -16.47 -8.62
N SER A 113 5.55 -17.75 -8.96
CA SER A 113 5.39 -18.84 -8.00
C SER A 113 6.58 -19.01 -7.05
N GLU A 114 7.77 -18.49 -7.40
CA GLU A 114 9.02 -18.73 -6.65
C GLU A 114 9.52 -17.48 -5.92
N TYR A 115 9.35 -16.31 -6.54
CA TYR A 115 9.87 -15.04 -6.07
C TYR A 115 8.98 -13.86 -6.47
N VAL A 116 9.21 -12.74 -5.79
CA VAL A 116 8.71 -11.42 -6.20
C VAL A 116 9.83 -10.61 -6.86
N THR A 117 9.46 -9.68 -7.74
CA THR A 117 10.37 -8.72 -8.35
C THR A 117 10.03 -7.32 -7.86
N LEU A 118 11.00 -6.63 -7.25
CA LEU A 118 10.88 -5.25 -6.80
C LEU A 118 11.74 -4.32 -7.68
N ILE A 119 11.23 -3.13 -7.98
CA ILE A 119 12.02 -2.03 -8.51
C ILE A 119 12.42 -1.14 -7.33
N VAL A 120 13.72 -0.99 -7.11
CA VAL A 120 14.30 -0.24 -5.99
C VAL A 120 15.27 0.78 -6.57
N LYS A 121 14.88 2.06 -6.61
CA LYS A 121 15.62 3.11 -7.32
C LYS A 121 15.88 2.71 -8.78
N GLU A 122 17.12 2.42 -9.14
CA GLU A 122 17.57 2.02 -10.48
C GLU A 122 17.83 0.51 -10.59
N GLU A 123 17.53 -0.26 -9.54
CA GLU A 123 17.80 -1.68 -9.43
C GLU A 123 16.52 -2.52 -9.55
N VAL A 124 16.66 -3.72 -10.11
CA VAL A 124 15.62 -4.76 -10.11
C VAL A 124 16.06 -5.88 -9.18
N VAL A 125 15.30 -6.10 -8.11
CA VAL A 125 15.63 -7.05 -7.04
C VAL A 125 14.63 -8.19 -7.05
N GLN A 126 15.13 -9.43 -7.09
CA GLN A 126 14.29 -10.62 -6.95
C GLN A 126 14.43 -11.19 -5.54
N ILE A 127 13.29 -11.46 -4.89
CA ILE A 127 13.24 -11.96 -3.52
C ILE A 127 12.42 -13.25 -3.51
N PRO A 128 13.02 -14.41 -3.21
CA PRO A 128 12.27 -15.66 -3.07
C PRO A 128 11.20 -15.53 -1.98
N HIS A 129 10.03 -16.16 -2.19
CA HIS A 129 8.91 -16.08 -1.24
C HIS A 129 9.30 -16.49 0.18
N PHE A 130 10.20 -17.46 0.29
CA PHE A 130 10.75 -17.96 1.56
C PHE A 130 11.55 -16.92 2.37
N HIS A 131 11.99 -15.82 1.76
CA HIS A 131 12.70 -14.75 2.46
C HIS A 131 11.79 -13.58 2.86
N ILE A 132 10.49 -13.65 2.55
CA ILE A 132 9.51 -12.62 2.89
C ILE A 132 8.85 -13.01 4.21
N LYS A 133 9.28 -12.41 5.31
CA LYS A 133 8.73 -12.70 6.66
C LYS A 133 7.46 -11.90 6.91
N SER A 134 7.49 -10.66 6.49
CA SER A 134 6.41 -9.71 6.65
C SER A 134 6.42 -8.69 5.53
N MET A 135 5.32 -7.98 5.36
CA MET A 135 5.26 -6.81 4.50
C MET A 135 4.29 -5.78 5.03
N ASN A 136 4.43 -4.55 4.58
CA ASN A 136 3.38 -3.52 4.61
C ASN A 136 3.43 -2.75 3.30
N TYR A 137 2.35 -2.04 2.97
CA TYR A 137 2.29 -1.25 1.73
C TYR A 137 1.74 0.15 2.00
N GLY A 138 1.91 1.01 1.00
CA GLY A 138 1.48 2.39 1.04
C GLY A 138 2.66 3.34 1.15
N LEU A 139 2.41 4.59 0.80
CA LEU A 139 3.37 5.67 1.01
C LEU A 139 3.41 5.95 2.51
N GLN A 140 4.44 5.47 3.20
CA GLN A 140 4.85 6.19 4.40
C GLN A 140 5.19 7.60 3.93
N ALA A 141 4.54 8.60 4.52
CA ALA A 141 4.98 9.98 4.34
C ALA A 141 6.48 9.98 4.58
N LEU A 142 7.23 10.23 3.51
CA LEU A 142 8.68 10.37 3.58
C LEU A 142 8.93 11.43 4.65
N GLU A 143 9.74 11.11 5.65
CA GLU A 143 10.26 12.14 6.55
C GLU A 143 10.81 13.27 5.67
N GLU A 144 10.43 14.50 6.02
CA GLU A 144 10.33 15.71 5.18
C GLU A 144 11.64 16.25 4.57
N ASP A 145 12.54 15.44 4.02
CA ASP A 145 13.81 15.96 3.51
C ASP A 145 13.94 16.00 1.98
N GLU A 146 13.11 15.31 1.19
CA GLU A 146 13.22 15.40 -0.28
C GLU A 146 11.86 15.25 -1.00
N ILE A 147 11.07 16.33 -1.10
CA ILE A 147 9.90 16.39 -2.01
C ILE A 147 10.17 17.39 -3.14
N TYR A 148 10.46 16.88 -4.34
CA TYR A 148 10.05 17.52 -5.59
C TYR A 148 8.82 16.78 -6.14
N GLY A 149 7.66 17.42 -5.92
CA GLY A 149 6.39 17.30 -6.64
C GLY A 149 6.02 15.98 -7.31
N TYR A 150 5.21 15.18 -6.63
CA TYR A 150 4.23 14.31 -7.28
C TYR A 150 2.85 14.53 -6.66
N GLN A 151 1.98 15.26 -7.37
CA GLN A 151 0.56 15.36 -7.07
C GLN A 151 -0.11 14.06 -7.55
N GLY A 152 -0.68 13.31 -6.60
CA GLY A 152 -1.42 12.08 -6.90
C GLY A 152 -2.65 12.36 -7.77
N TYR A 153 -2.79 11.58 -8.84
CA TYR A 153 -3.99 11.53 -9.67
C TYR A 153 -5.18 11.03 -8.85
N GLN A 154 -6.21 11.87 -8.70
CA GLN A 154 -7.53 11.43 -8.29
C GLN A 154 -8.21 10.76 -9.49
N GLY A 155 -8.55 9.48 -9.34
CA GLY A 155 -9.29 8.73 -10.34
C GLY A 155 -10.67 9.33 -10.61
N TYR A 156 -11.04 9.38 -11.88
CA TYR A 156 -12.36 9.79 -12.36
C TYR A 156 -13.45 8.85 -11.82
N GLN A 157 -14.40 9.40 -11.06
CA GLN A 157 -15.70 8.76 -10.84
C GLN A 157 -16.60 9.03 -12.05
N GLY A 158 -16.79 8.00 -12.88
CA GLY A 158 -17.80 8.00 -13.94
C GLY A 158 -19.18 7.87 -13.33
N ASN A 159 -19.98 8.93 -13.41
CA ASN A 159 -21.36 8.97 -12.93
C ASN A 159 -22.30 8.37 -14.00
N GLN A 160 -22.98 7.26 -13.69
CA GLN A 160 -24.07 6.73 -14.51
C GLN A 160 -25.34 7.55 -14.23
N SER A 161 -25.79 8.32 -15.22
CA SER A 161 -27.12 8.95 -15.21
C SER A 161 -28.02 8.28 -16.25
N ASN A 162 -29.19 7.85 -15.75
CA ASN A 162 -30.30 7.30 -16.53
C ASN A 162 -30.79 8.25 -17.62
N ASN A 163 -31.29 7.62 -18.68
CA ASN A 163 -31.71 8.20 -19.94
C ASN A 163 -33.22 8.48 -19.91
N GLN A 164 -33.65 9.74 -20.02
CA GLN A 164 -35.01 10.13 -20.42
C GLN A 164 -35.01 11.42 -21.24
N GLN A 165 -34.95 11.22 -22.57
CA GLN A 165 -35.76 11.82 -23.64
C GLN A 165 -36.08 13.34 -23.66
N SER A 166 -35.65 13.95 -24.78
CA SER A 166 -36.45 14.79 -25.72
C SER A 166 -35.99 16.24 -25.97
N ASN A 167 -35.43 16.41 -27.17
CA ASN A 167 -35.88 17.28 -28.27
C ASN A 167 -35.42 18.76 -28.41
N GLN A 168 -34.96 19.02 -29.65
CA GLN A 168 -34.96 20.24 -30.47
C GLN A 168 -33.70 21.11 -30.61
N ASN A 169 -33.29 21.17 -31.89
CA ASN A 169 -32.33 22.05 -32.55
C ASN A 169 -32.49 23.54 -32.19
N THR A 170 -31.37 24.21 -31.88
CA THR A 170 -31.11 25.57 -32.39
C THR A 170 -29.61 25.79 -32.54
N ALA A 171 -29.16 26.07 -33.76
CA ALA A 171 -27.83 26.61 -34.02
C ALA A 171 -27.74 28.03 -33.45
N TYR A 172 -26.74 28.28 -32.60
CA TYR A 172 -26.40 29.63 -32.15
C TYR A 172 -24.89 29.85 -32.26
N VAL A 173 -24.51 30.59 -33.29
CA VAL A 173 -23.22 31.29 -33.43
C VAL A 173 -23.61 32.73 -33.74
N PRO A 174 -23.20 33.74 -32.94
CA PRO A 174 -22.26 34.71 -33.50
C PRO A 174 -21.29 35.43 -32.54
N TYR A 175 -20.04 35.54 -33.02
CA TYR A 175 -19.23 36.75 -33.23
C TYR A 175 -18.83 37.73 -32.09
N SER A 176 -17.52 37.71 -31.82
CA SER A 176 -16.53 38.80 -32.05
C SER A 176 -16.44 40.04 -31.16
N ARG A 177 -15.19 40.33 -30.71
CA ARG A 177 -14.33 41.49 -31.08
C ARG A 177 -13.19 41.59 -30.03
N ALA A 178 -11.96 41.24 -30.39
CA ALA A 178 -10.93 42.11 -30.98
C ALA A 178 -10.20 43.03 -29.97
N ARG A 179 -8.88 42.87 -29.85
CA ARG A 179 -7.90 43.93 -30.16
C ARG A 179 -6.48 43.38 -30.27
N ALA A 180 -5.82 43.78 -31.35
CA ALA A 180 -4.40 43.62 -31.61
C ALA A 180 -3.71 44.99 -31.46
N THR A 181 -2.47 44.99 -30.96
CA THR A 181 -1.40 45.98 -31.22
C THR A 181 -0.08 45.24 -30.92
N ARG A 182 0.65 44.73 -31.92
CA ARG A 182 1.67 45.35 -32.82
C ARG A 182 2.93 45.89 -32.11
N GLN A 183 4.06 45.23 -32.44
CA GLN A 183 5.41 45.76 -32.76
C GLN A 183 6.13 46.61 -31.68
N SER A 184 7.45 46.64 -31.48
CA SER A 184 8.68 46.09 -32.07
C SER A 184 9.81 46.62 -31.16
N SER A 185 10.93 45.94 -30.93
CA SER A 185 12.16 46.30 -31.65
C SER A 185 13.28 45.28 -31.35
N ARG A 186 13.98 44.90 -32.42
CA ARG A 186 15.34 44.36 -32.36
C ARG A 186 16.31 45.50 -32.03
N TYR A 187 17.30 45.24 -31.19
CA TYR A 187 18.67 45.70 -31.46
C TYR A 187 19.69 44.65 -30.99
N ASN A 188 20.85 44.72 -31.62
CA ASN A 188 21.76 43.65 -31.94
C ASN A 188 23.13 43.87 -31.24
N ARG A 189 23.85 42.76 -31.02
CA ARG A 189 25.33 42.59 -31.03
C ARG A 189 26.27 43.36 -30.09
N GLY A 190 27.24 42.58 -29.59
CA GLY A 190 28.63 42.98 -29.27
C GLY A 190 28.91 42.93 -27.77
N LYS A 191 29.96 42.28 -27.24
CA LYS A 191 31.16 41.63 -27.77
C LYS A 191 31.49 40.43 -26.87
#